data_AF-A0A957HLH6-F1
#
_entry.id   AF-A0A957HLH6-F1
#
_cell.length_a   1.000
_cell.length_b   1.000
_cell.length_c   1.000
_cell.angle_alpha   90.00
_cell.angle_beta   90.00
_cell.angle_gamma   90.00
#
_symmetry.space_group_name_H-M   'P 1'
#
loop_
_entity.id
_entity.type
_entity.pdbx_description
1 polymer ?
#
loop_
_entity_poly.entity_id
_entity_poly.type
_entity_poly.pdbx_seq_one_letter_code
_entity_poly.pdbx_strand_id
1 'polypeptide(L)' 'MPKEQGYDEEVRLQALRLYMDGVSLRGVSRILNVNHQSVANWINTYANHVPMDLPPSILEIAILDGIYTIPQNGRGRKQH' A
#
# COMPACT_ATOMS: atom_id res chain seq x y z
N MET A 1 -17.52 24.62 -6.02
CA MET A 1 -17.22 23.33 -5.35
C MET A 1 -15.82 22.91 -5.77
N PRO A 2 -14.87 22.67 -4.86
CA PRO A 2 -13.56 22.15 -5.24
C PRO A 2 -13.79 20.78 -5.89
N LYS A 3 -13.27 20.58 -7.10
CA LYS A 3 -13.30 19.26 -7.75
C LYS A 3 -12.44 18.33 -6.90
N GLU A 4 -12.99 17.22 -6.43
CA GLU A 4 -12.22 16.13 -5.84
C GLU A 4 -11.29 15.57 -6.92
N GLN A 5 -10.11 16.16 -7.06
CA GLN A 5 -9.11 15.77 -8.05
C GLN A 5 -8.42 14.49 -7.59
N GLY A 6 -9.09 13.37 -7.75
CA GLY A 6 -8.51 12.05 -7.52
C GLY A 6 -9.52 10.95 -7.77
N TYR A 7 -9.04 9.78 -8.18
CA TYR A 7 -9.84 8.56 -8.34
C TYR A 7 -10.77 8.32 -7.16
N ASP A 8 -11.99 7.83 -7.43
CA ASP A 8 -13.01 7.52 -6.44
C ASP A 8 -12.47 6.60 -5.35
N GLU A 9 -13.00 6.75 -4.13
CA GLU A 9 -12.63 5.92 -2.98
C GLU A 9 -12.79 4.42 -3.28
N GLU A 10 -13.85 4.05 -4.00
CA GLU A 10 -14.10 2.68 -4.45
C GLU A 10 -12.93 2.10 -5.25
N VAL A 11 -12.36 2.89 -6.17
CA VAL A 11 -11.21 2.48 -6.99
C VAL A 11 -9.96 2.27 -6.12
N ARG A 12 -9.78 3.11 -5.08
CA ARG A 12 -8.64 2.98 -4.15
C ARG A 12 -8.79 1.73 -3.27
N LEU A 13 -9.99 1.46 -2.77
CA LEU A 13 -10.30 0.26 -1.98
C LEU A 13 -10.11 -1.01 -2.83
N GLN A 14 -10.58 -0.98 -4.08
CA GLN A 14 -10.38 -2.10 -5.01
C GLN A 14 -8.90 -2.31 -5.33
N ALA A 15 -8.12 -1.25 -5.48
CA ALA A 15 -6.67 -1.34 -5.69
C ALA A 15 -5.96 -1.98 -4.49
N LEU A 16 -6.34 -1.59 -3.27
CA LEU A 16 -5.81 -2.15 -2.03
C LEU A 16 -6.15 -3.65 -1.92
N ARG A 17 -7.40 -4.01 -2.22
CA ARG A 17 -7.86 -5.41 -2.18
C ARG A 17 -7.06 -6.29 -3.14
N LEU A 18 -6.92 -5.87 -4.39
CA LEU A 18 -6.14 -6.62 -5.39
C LEU A 18 -4.68 -6.76 -4.97
N TYR A 19 -4.09 -5.72 -4.37
CA TYR A 19 -2.73 -5.79 -3.85
C TYR A 19 -2.58 -6.78 -2.69
N MET A 20 -3.53 -6.79 -1.74
CA MET A 20 -3.58 -7.77 -0.65
C MET A 20 -3.80 -9.21 -1.14
N ASP A 21 -4.55 -9.39 -2.24
CA ASP A 21 -4.73 -10.67 -2.92
C ASP A 21 -3.47 -11.10 -3.72
N GLY A 22 -2.36 -10.37 -3.59
CA GLY A 22 -1.05 -10.72 -4.19
C GLY A 22 -0.81 -10.18 -5.59
N VAL A 23 -1.70 -9.34 -6.13
CA VAL A 23 -1.52 -8.72 -7.45
C VAL A 23 -0.46 -7.62 -7.36
N SER A 24 0.57 -7.70 -8.20
CA SER A 24 1.61 -6.67 -8.29
C SER A 24 1.02 -5.28 -8.61
N LEU A 25 1.70 -4.20 -8.21
CA LEU A 25 1.30 -2.81 -8.53
C LEU A 25 1.00 -2.58 -10.02
N ARG A 26 1.80 -3.20 -10.90
CA ARG A 26 1.62 -3.14 -12.35
C ARG A 26 0.47 -4.01 -12.85
N GLY A 27 0.09 -5.05 -12.11
CA GLY A 27 -1.11 -5.84 -12.36
C GLY A 27 -2.35 -5.03 -12.02
N VAL A 28 -2.38 -4.46 -10.81
CA VAL A 28 -3.48 -3.60 -10.34
C VAL A 28 -3.69 -2.41 -11.29
N SER A 29 -2.61 -1.76 -11.73
CA SER A 29 -2.67 -0.63 -12.66
C SER A 29 -3.34 -1.00 -13.99
N ARG A 30 -3.12 -2.23 -14.48
CA ARG A 30 -3.74 -2.72 -15.72
C ARG A 30 -5.21 -3.08 -15.51
N ILE A 31 -5.53 -3.73 -14.39
CA ILE A 31 -6.91 -4.15 -14.08
C ILE A 31 -7.83 -2.93 -13.90
N LEU A 32 -7.36 -1.90 -13.18
CA LEU A 32 -8.17 -0.72 -12.87
C LEU A 32 -7.94 0.45 -13.83
N ASN A 33 -7.06 0.28 -14.83
CA ASN A 33 -6.66 1.34 -15.78
C ASN A 33 -6.21 2.64 -15.08
N VAL A 34 -5.40 2.49 -14.03
CA VAL A 34 -4.88 3.60 -13.21
C VAL A 34 -3.36 3.65 -13.27
N ASN A 35 -2.74 4.78 -12.95
CA ASN A 35 -1.28 4.84 -12.87
C ASN A 35 -0.77 4.00 -11.67
N HIS A 36 0.15 3.08 -11.92
CA HIS A 36 0.81 2.28 -10.87
C HIS A 36 1.43 3.12 -9.74
N GLN A 37 1.88 4.36 -10.02
CA GLN A 37 2.39 5.26 -8.97
C GLN A 37 1.27 5.73 -8.03
N SER A 38 0.06 5.93 -8.54
CA SER A 38 -1.12 6.25 -7.72
C SER A 38 -1.46 5.09 -6.79
N VAL A 39 -1.41 3.84 -7.31
CA VAL A 39 -1.62 2.62 -6.51
C VAL A 39 -0.59 2.51 -5.39
N ALA A 40 0.70 2.73 -5.69
CA ALA A 40 1.77 2.72 -4.68
C ALA A 40 1.55 3.78 -3.60
N ASN A 41 1.13 4.99 -3.99
CA ASN A 41 0.83 6.06 -3.04
C ASN A 41 -0.33 5.68 -2.11
N TRP A 42 -1.40 5.07 -2.63
CA TRP A 42 -2.53 4.63 -1.81
C TRP A 42 -2.15 3.54 -0.81
N ILE A 43 -1.36 2.55 -1.25
CA ILE A 43 -0.88 1.48 -0.36
C ILE A 43 0.01 2.06 0.75
N ASN A 44 0.91 3.00 0.42
CA ASN A 44 1.73 3.66 1.43
C ASN A 44 0.89 4.48 2.41
N THR A 45 -0.12 5.21 1.92
CA THR A 45 -1.05 5.94 2.80
C THR A 45 -1.78 4.98 3.73
N TYR A 46 -2.26 3.84 3.23
CA TYR A 46 -2.91 2.82 4.05
C TYR A 46 -1.96 2.22 5.08
N ALA A 47 -0.75 1.84 4.68
CA ALA A 47 0.28 1.30 5.57
C ALA A 47 0.67 2.27 6.69
N ASN A 48 0.65 3.59 6.43
CA ASN A 48 0.88 4.62 7.44
C ASN A 48 -0.32 4.83 8.39
N HIS A 49 -1.52 4.40 8.01
CA HIS A 49 -2.72 4.44 8.86
C HIS A 49 -2.93 3.15 9.65
N VAL A 50 -2.26 2.05 9.30
CA VAL A 50 -2.13 0.91 10.19
C VAL A 50 -1.32 1.40 11.41
N PRO A 51 -1.84 1.29 12.64
CA PRO A 51 -1.10 1.71 13.81
C PRO A 51 0.24 0.96 13.82
N MET A 52 1.32 1.71 13.62
CA MET A 52 2.69 1.21 13.64
C MET A 52 3.09 0.72 15.05
N ASP A 53 2.20 0.92 16.03
CA ASP A 53 2.29 0.52 17.43
C ASP A 53 1.49 -0.76 17.72
N LEU A 54 1.58 -1.73 16.81
CA LEU A 54 1.11 -3.08 17.10
C LEU A 54 1.97 -3.64 18.24
N PRO A 55 1.35 -4.20 19.30
CA PRO A 55 2.10 -4.90 20.34
C PRO A 55 3.05 -5.92 19.70
N PRO A 56 4.29 -6.09 20.21
CA PRO A 56 5.29 -6.96 19.60
C PRO A 56 4.78 -8.38 19.32
N SER A 57 3.91 -8.91 20.19
CA SER A 57 3.27 -10.22 20.01
C SER A 57 2.36 -10.30 18.79
N ILE A 58 1.61 -9.24 18.49
CA ILE A 58 0.73 -9.20 17.31
C ILE A 58 1.57 -9.02 16.04
N LEU A 59 2.65 -8.23 16.11
CA LEU A 59 3.58 -8.07 15.00
C LEU A 59 4.29 -9.39 14.67
N GLU A 60 4.71 -10.14 15.69
CA GLU A 60 5.34 -11.47 15.52
C GLU A 60 4.38 -12.47 14.87
N ILE A 61 3.11 -12.51 15.31
CA ILE A 61 2.07 -13.34 14.68
C ILE A 61 1.87 -12.91 13.21
N ALA A 62 1.77 -11.61 12.93
CA ALA A 62 1.57 -11.12 11.57
C ALA A 62 2.76 -11.44 10.63
N ILE A 63 3.99 -11.50 11.17
CA ILE A 63 5.18 -11.91 10.42
C ILE A 63 5.18 -13.43 10.17
N LEU A 64 4.86 -14.22 11.19
CA LEU A 64 4.78 -15.70 11.09
C LEU A 64 3.72 -16.14 10.09
N ASP A 65 2.58 -15.44 10.07
CA ASP A 65 1.48 -15.69 9.14
C ASP A 65 1.73 -15.10 7.73
N GLY A 66 2.84 -14.39 7.53
CA GLY A 66 3.20 -13.79 6.24
C GLY A 66 2.35 -12.57 5.83
N ILE A 67 1.55 -12.04 6.75
CA ILE A 67 0.68 -10.88 6.56
C ILE A 67 1.48 -9.57 6.58
N TYR A 68 2.60 -9.56 7.31
CA TYR A 68 3.51 -8.43 7.42
C TYR A 68 4.93 -8.82 7.04
N THR A 69 5.56 -8.04 6.15
CA THR A 69 6.98 -8.16 5.85
C THR A 69 7.68 -6.91 6.36
N ILE A 70 8.72 -7.08 7.18
CA ILE A 70 9.54 -5.96 7.66
C ILE A 70 10.13 -5.25 6.42
N PRO A 71 9.86 -3.95 6.22
CA PRO A 71 10.45 -3.22 5.12
C PRO A 71 11.97 -3.22 5.30
N GLN A 72 12.66 -3.88 4.36
CA GLN A 72 14.12 -3.84 4.26
C GLN A 72 14.49 -2.37 4.02
N ASN A 73 15.04 -1.68 5.02
CA ASN A 73 15.34 -0.26 4.92
C ASN A 73 16.41 -0.03 3.83
N GLY A 74 15.96 0.29 2.62
CA GLY A 74 16.81 0.61 1.48
C GLY A 74 17.37 2.02 1.61
N ARG A 75 18.55 2.10 2.24
CA ARG A 75 19.64 3.09 2.08
C ARG A 75 19.31 4.40 1.35
N GLY A 76 19.51 5.50 2.08
CA GLY A 76 19.66 6.90 1.69
C GLY A 76 19.68 7.26 0.20
N ARG A 77 18.70 8.05 -0.21
CA ARG A 77 18.82 8.95 -1.36
C ARG A 77 19.75 10.10 -0.99
N LYS A 78 21.01 10.05 -1.44
CA LYS A 78 21.84 11.27 -1.56
C LYS A 78 21.35 12.03 -2.79
N GLN A 79 20.97 13.27 -2.56
CA GLN A 79 20.67 14.27 -3.58
C GLN A 79 22.00 14.69 -4.22
N HIS A 80 22.04 14.75 -5.55
CA HIS A 80 23.13 15.37 -6.29
C HIS A 80 22.59 16.07 -7.54
#